data_AF-A0A954CJM7-F1
#
_entry.id   AF-A0A954CJM7-F1
#
_cell.length_a   1.000
_cell.length_b   1.000
_cell.length_c   1.000
_cell.angle_alpha   90.00
_cell.angle_beta   90.00
_cell.angle_gamma   90.00
#
_symmetry.space_group_name_H-M   'P 1'
#
loop_
_entity.id
_entity.type
_entity.pdbx_description
1 polymer ?
#
loop_
_entity_poly.entity_id
_entity_poly.type
_entity_poly.pdbx_seq_one_letter_code
_entity_poly.pdbx_strand_id
1 'polypeptide(L)'
;MPDYLDQLSTYDSVLVALVLKNSSLNQSQVDEAVLGFLAADEDTRADLAHRFVELGLLSRTEMYRLVKARNFALLRKEDKRIARRAVRKGYISRTRINDALIFQKQLFKAIGNIKRLHEILIDDGSLSREQVNAIWAEYREYLHRRGERPAEARTDPALLKKQG
;
A
#
# COMPACT_ATOMS: atom_id res chain seq x y z
N MET A 1 -4.93 -17.27 14.76
CA MET A 1 -4.44 -15.95 14.32
C MET A 1 -4.10 -15.18 15.57
N PRO A 2 -2.97 -14.47 15.64
CA PRO A 2 -2.62 -13.71 16.85
C PRO A 2 -3.64 -12.62 17.16
N ASP A 3 -4.07 -12.50 18.41
CA ASP A 3 -5.15 -11.60 18.86
C ASP A 3 -4.81 -10.10 18.72
N TYR A 4 -3.53 -9.76 18.56
CA TYR A 4 -3.09 -8.37 18.42
C TYR A 4 -3.32 -7.78 17.02
N LEU A 5 -3.62 -8.60 16.00
CA LEU A 5 -3.73 -8.14 14.61
C LEU A 5 -4.87 -7.12 14.41
N ASP A 6 -5.93 -7.21 15.23
CA ASP A 6 -7.07 -6.30 15.18
C ASP A 6 -6.75 -4.89 15.73
N GLN A 7 -5.64 -4.77 16.47
CA GLN A 7 -5.15 -3.48 16.99
C GLN A 7 -4.25 -2.74 15.99
N LEU A 8 -3.84 -3.43 14.91
CA LEU A 8 -2.97 -2.84 13.90
C LEU A 8 -3.76 -2.00 12.90
N SER A 9 -3.11 -0.92 12.43
CA SER A 9 -3.62 -0.21 11.27
C SER A 9 -3.65 -1.12 10.03
N THR A 10 -4.42 -0.73 9.02
CA THR A 10 -4.40 -1.45 7.72
C THR A 10 -3.01 -1.42 7.06
N TYR A 11 -2.19 -0.39 7.33
CA TYR A 11 -0.83 -0.33 6.82
C TYR A 11 0.06 -1.36 7.51
N ASP A 12 -0.03 -1.45 8.83
CA ASP A 12 0.84 -2.29 9.65
C ASP A 12 0.50 -3.77 9.48
N SER A 13 -0.79 -4.11 9.42
CA SER A 13 -1.23 -5.48 9.12
C SER A 13 -0.74 -5.97 7.74
N VAL A 14 -0.78 -5.11 6.71
CA VAL A 14 -0.22 -5.44 5.40
C VAL A 14 1.30 -5.56 5.45
N LEU A 15 1.99 -4.71 6.22
CA LEU A 15 3.43 -4.81 6.42
C LEU A 15 3.82 -6.14 7.06
N VAL A 16 3.16 -6.53 8.15
CA VAL A 16 3.36 -7.80 8.86
C VAL A 16 3.18 -8.99 7.93
N ALA A 17 2.09 -8.99 7.15
CA ALA A 17 1.84 -10.04 6.16
C ALA A 17 2.95 -10.11 5.08
N LEU A 18 3.52 -8.97 4.68
CA LEU A 18 4.63 -8.93 3.74
C LEU A 18 5.95 -9.39 4.36
N VAL A 19 6.22 -9.04 5.62
CA VAL A 19 7.40 -9.50 6.36
C VAL A 19 7.40 -11.01 6.46
N LEU A 20 6.32 -11.62 6.95
CA LEU A 20 6.19 -13.08 7.10
C LEU A 20 6.32 -13.81 5.76
N LYS A 21 5.84 -13.20 4.67
CA LYS A 21 5.83 -13.83 3.35
C LYS A 21 7.16 -13.71 2.59
N ASN A 22 7.92 -12.64 2.82
CA ASN A 22 9.06 -12.27 1.96
C ASN A 22 10.39 -12.13 2.70
N SER A 23 10.44 -12.46 3.99
CA SER A 23 11.68 -12.49 4.78
C SER A 23 11.93 -13.87 5.37
N SER A 24 13.08 -14.05 6.02
CA SER A 24 13.42 -15.24 6.79
C SER A 24 12.90 -15.21 8.24
N LEU A 25 12.20 -14.13 8.63
CA LEU A 25 11.69 -13.99 9.99
C LEU A 25 10.56 -14.98 10.26
N ASN A 26 10.60 -15.60 11.43
CA ASN A 26 9.53 -16.46 11.90
C ASN A 26 8.43 -15.66 12.62
N GLN A 27 7.32 -16.33 12.96
CA GLN A 27 6.19 -15.70 13.65
C GLN A 27 6.59 -15.07 14.99
N SER A 28 7.45 -15.73 15.77
CA SER A 28 7.89 -15.23 17.09
C SER A 28 8.64 -13.90 16.99
N GLN A 29 9.55 -13.77 16.03
CA GLN A 29 10.31 -12.52 15.80
C GLN A 29 9.39 -11.38 15.34
N VAL A 30 8.37 -11.72 14.54
CA VAL A 30 7.36 -10.75 14.10
C VAL A 30 6.47 -10.33 15.27
N ASP A 31 6.05 -11.27 16.11
CA ASP A 31 5.26 -11.02 17.32
C ASP A 31 6.01 -10.09 18.27
N GLU A 32 7.30 -10.35 18.51
CA GLU A 32 8.16 -9.50 19.35
C GLU A 32 8.19 -8.05 18.85
N ALA A 33 8.41 -7.85 17.54
CA ALA A 33 8.42 -6.52 16.94
C ALA A 33 7.07 -5.81 17.07
N VAL A 34 5.96 -6.53 16.83
CA VAL A 34 4.61 -5.96 16.89
C VAL A 34 4.21 -5.63 18.32
N LEU A 35 4.43 -6.54 19.27
CA LEU A 35 4.11 -6.30 20.68
C LEU A 35 4.95 -5.16 21.24
N GLY A 36 6.24 -5.07 20.89
CA GLY A 36 7.08 -3.94 21.26
C GLY A 36 6.58 -2.61 20.68
N PHE A 37 6.09 -2.61 19.45
CA PHE A 37 5.45 -1.43 18.84
C PHE A 37 4.15 -1.03 19.54
N LEU A 38 3.29 -1.99 19.86
CA LEU A 38 2.02 -1.73 20.56
C LEU A 38 2.22 -1.28 22.02
N ALA A 39 3.28 -1.74 22.67
CA ALA A 39 3.61 -1.35 24.05
C ALA A 39 4.29 0.02 24.17
N ALA A 40 4.81 0.60 23.08
CA ALA A 40 5.45 1.91 23.10
C ALA A 40 4.41 3.03 23.30
N ASP A 41 4.76 4.08 24.06
CA ASP A 41 3.92 5.26 24.27
C ASP A 41 3.58 5.94 22.94
N GLU A 42 2.31 6.29 22.73
CA GLU A 42 1.86 6.88 21.46
C GLU A 42 2.66 8.11 21.04
N ASP A 43 3.07 8.94 22.01
CA ASP A 43 3.84 10.17 21.77
C ASP A 43 5.29 9.91 21.30
N THR A 44 5.81 8.72 21.54
CA THR A 44 7.18 8.32 21.15
C THR A 44 7.21 7.16 20.16
N ARG A 45 6.04 6.63 19.81
CA ARG A 45 5.89 5.45 18.96
C ARG A 45 6.35 5.76 17.54
N ALA A 46 7.56 5.33 17.21
CA ALA A 46 8.02 5.25 15.83
C ALA A 46 7.14 4.28 15.03
N ASP A 47 7.19 4.35 13.70
CA ASP A 47 6.40 3.44 12.87
C ASP A 47 6.85 1.97 13.04
N LEU A 48 5.95 1.02 12.77
CA LEU A 48 6.27 -0.40 12.93
C LEU A 48 7.48 -0.83 12.07
N ALA A 49 7.69 -0.18 10.92
CA ALA A 49 8.82 -0.45 10.06
C ALA A 49 10.15 -0.11 10.76
N HIS A 50 10.21 1.00 11.49
CA HIS A 50 11.33 1.40 12.30
C HIS A 50 11.64 0.35 13.36
N ARG A 51 10.61 -0.19 14.03
CA ARG A 51 10.79 -1.19 15.08
C ARG A 51 11.51 -2.46 14.59
N PHE A 52 11.17 -2.95 13.40
CA PHE A 52 11.88 -4.09 12.79
C PHE A 52 13.36 -3.79 12.53
N VAL A 53 13.69 -2.54 12.18
CA VAL A 53 15.08 -2.12 11.93
C VAL A 53 15.85 -1.94 13.23
N GLU A 54 15.24 -1.34 14.24
CA GLU A 54 15.85 -1.15 15.58
C GLU A 54 16.24 -2.48 16.23
N LEU A 55 15.36 -3.48 16.12
CA LEU A 55 15.62 -4.83 16.65
C LEU A 55 16.65 -5.61 15.82
N GLY A 56 17.18 -5.03 14.73
CA GLY A 56 18.13 -5.70 13.84
C GLY A 56 17.53 -6.89 13.07
N LEU A 57 16.20 -7.02 13.05
CA LEU A 57 15.51 -8.12 12.36
C LEU A 57 15.54 -7.96 10.84
N LEU A 58 15.55 -6.71 10.36
CA LEU A 58 15.66 -6.38 8.95
C LEU A 58 16.60 -5.20 8.75
N SER A 59 17.40 -5.25 7.69
CA SER A 59 18.15 -4.08 7.26
C SER A 59 17.20 -2.97 6.78
N ARG A 60 17.66 -1.72 6.81
CA ARG A 60 16.92 -0.57 6.25
C ARG A 60 16.54 -0.79 4.78
N THR A 61 17.42 -1.40 3.99
CA THR A 61 17.19 -1.67 2.56
C THR A 61 16.07 -2.70 2.36
N GLU A 62 16.06 -3.77 3.15
CA GLU A 62 14.99 -4.77 3.10
C GLU A 62 13.66 -4.17 3.55
N MET A 63 13.66 -3.43 4.65
CA MET A 63 12.47 -2.77 5.15
C MET A 63 11.92 -1.76 4.14
N TYR A 64 12.80 -0.97 3.50
CA TYR A 64 12.40 -0.05 2.44
C TYR A 64 11.70 -0.76 1.26
N ARG A 65 12.20 -1.92 0.83
CA ARG A 65 11.54 -2.73 -0.21
C ARG A 65 10.17 -3.22 0.23
N LEU A 66 10.03 -3.66 1.48
CA LEU A 66 8.76 -4.12 2.06
C LEU A 66 7.75 -2.97 2.21
N VAL A 67 8.17 -1.80 2.65
CA VAL A 67 7.34 -0.58 2.70
C VAL A 67 6.86 -0.18 1.32
N LYS A 68 7.71 -0.24 0.29
CA LYS A 68 7.30 -0.04 -1.10
C LYS A 68 6.25 -1.07 -1.55
N ALA A 69 6.46 -2.35 -1.23
CA ALA A 69 5.50 -3.41 -1.54
C ALA A 69 4.16 -3.22 -0.82
N ARG A 70 4.17 -2.77 0.45
CA ARG A 70 2.97 -2.38 1.21
C ARG A 70 2.22 -1.28 0.50
N ASN A 71 2.91 -0.19 0.18
CA ASN A 71 2.30 0.96 -0.49
C ASN A 71 1.68 0.53 -1.84
N PHE A 72 2.40 -0.27 -2.62
CA PHE A 72 1.87 -0.81 -3.86
C PHE A 72 0.61 -1.68 -3.63
N ALA A 73 0.61 -2.56 -2.65
CA ALA A 73 -0.53 -3.42 -2.35
C ALA A 73 -1.79 -2.62 -1.96
N LEU A 74 -1.64 -1.58 -1.15
CA LEU A 74 -2.73 -0.70 -0.71
C LEU A 74 -3.29 0.13 -1.87
N LEU A 75 -2.42 0.77 -2.64
CA LEU A 75 -2.81 1.57 -3.80
C LEU A 75 -3.48 0.68 -4.87
N ARG A 76 -2.98 -0.55 -5.06
CA ARG A 76 -3.58 -1.51 -5.98
C ARG A 76 -4.96 -1.99 -5.54
N LYS A 77 -5.20 -2.14 -4.23
CA LYS A 77 -6.53 -2.46 -3.70
C LYS A 77 -7.54 -1.34 -4.01
N GLU A 78 -7.12 -0.10 -3.86
CA GLU A 78 -7.91 1.08 -4.22
C GLU A 78 -8.13 1.20 -5.73
N ASP A 79 -7.09 1.00 -6.53
CA ASP A 79 -7.18 1.02 -8.00
C ASP A 79 -8.21 0.01 -8.52
N LYS A 80 -8.29 -1.19 -7.92
CA LYS A 80 -9.35 -2.16 -8.21
C LYS A 80 -10.76 -1.65 -7.86
N ARG A 81 -10.93 -0.82 -6.82
CA ARG A 81 -12.22 -0.20 -6.46
C ARG A 81 -12.62 0.88 -7.47
N ILE A 82 -11.66 1.66 -7.95
CA ILE A 82 -11.84 2.68 -8.99
C ILE A 82 -12.17 2.03 -10.33
N ALA A 83 -11.41 1.00 -10.72
CA ALA A 83 -11.64 0.25 -11.95
C ALA A 83 -13.06 -0.34 -12.04
N ARG A 84 -13.57 -0.91 -10.95
CA ARG A 84 -14.95 -1.41 -10.88
C ARG A 84 -15.99 -0.30 -11.08
N ARG A 85 -15.72 0.94 -10.66
CA ARG A 85 -16.59 2.10 -10.92
C ARG A 85 -16.54 2.49 -12.39
N ALA A 86 -15.34 2.56 -12.98
CA ALA A 86 -15.16 2.88 -14.39
C ALA A 86 -15.93 1.91 -15.31
N VAL A 87 -15.85 0.61 -15.01
CA VAL A 87 -16.60 -0.44 -15.73
C VAL A 87 -18.12 -0.26 -15.55
N ARG A 88 -18.60 -0.01 -14.32
CA ARG A 88 -20.05 0.19 -14.08
C ARG A 88 -20.61 1.40 -14.80
N LYS A 89 -19.80 2.44 -15.01
CA LYS A 89 -20.18 3.64 -15.79
C LYS A 89 -20.09 3.43 -17.31
N GLY A 90 -19.58 2.29 -17.77
CA GLY A 90 -19.38 2.02 -19.19
C GLY A 90 -18.21 2.76 -19.83
N TYR A 91 -17.33 3.40 -19.04
CA TYR A 91 -16.20 4.16 -19.59
C TYR A 91 -15.10 3.27 -20.17
N ILE A 92 -14.96 2.05 -19.63
CA ILE A 92 -13.90 1.13 -20.02
C ILE A 92 -14.33 -0.31 -19.83
N SER A 93 -13.83 -1.21 -20.68
CA SER A 93 -14.11 -2.64 -20.58
C SER A 93 -13.31 -3.30 -19.45
N ARG A 94 -13.80 -4.44 -18.95
CA ARG A 94 -13.08 -5.25 -17.95
C ARG A 94 -11.74 -5.76 -18.49
N THR A 95 -11.66 -6.07 -19.78
CA THR A 95 -10.44 -6.53 -20.44
C THR A 95 -9.35 -5.47 -20.35
N ARG A 96 -9.64 -4.24 -20.75
CA ARG A 96 -8.67 -3.12 -20.69
C ARG A 96 -8.19 -2.82 -19.27
N ILE A 97 -9.09 -2.90 -18.29
CA ILE A 97 -8.72 -2.80 -16.87
C ILE A 97 -7.73 -3.90 -16.46
N ASN A 98 -7.98 -5.14 -16.88
CA ASN A 98 -7.10 -6.26 -16.56
C ASN A 98 -5.71 -6.08 -17.18
N ASP A 99 -5.65 -5.65 -18.44
CA ASP A 99 -4.39 -5.37 -19.14
C ASP A 99 -3.59 -4.27 -18.41
N ALA A 100 -4.25 -3.16 -18.07
CA ALA A 100 -3.62 -2.06 -17.33
C ALA A 100 -3.15 -2.49 -15.93
N LEU A 101 -3.90 -3.36 -15.23
CA LEU A 101 -3.49 -3.92 -13.95
C LEU A 101 -2.28 -4.86 -14.08
N ILE A 102 -2.19 -5.63 -15.17
CA ILE A 102 -1.03 -6.49 -15.45
C ILE A 102 0.19 -5.59 -15.71
N PHE A 103 0.05 -4.59 -16.56
CA PHE A 103 1.09 -3.62 -16.87
C PHE A 103 1.58 -2.89 -15.61
N GLN A 104 0.67 -2.39 -14.77
CA GLN A 104 1.00 -1.75 -13.49
C GLN A 104 1.89 -2.65 -12.61
N LYS A 105 1.58 -3.95 -12.53
CA LYS A 105 2.37 -4.92 -11.76
C LYS A 105 3.74 -5.14 -12.37
N GLN A 106 3.85 -5.18 -13.69
CA GLN A 106 5.14 -5.30 -14.40
C GLN A 106 6.00 -4.06 -14.15
N LEU A 107 5.43 -2.85 -14.23
CA LEU A 107 6.13 -1.59 -13.98
C LEU A 107 6.68 -1.53 -12.54
N PHE A 108 5.88 -1.91 -11.55
CA PHE A 108 6.34 -1.96 -10.16
C PHE A 108 7.49 -2.96 -9.97
N LYS A 109 7.41 -4.15 -10.60
CA LYS A 109 8.48 -5.14 -10.52
C LYS A 109 9.78 -4.68 -11.19
N ALA A 110 9.69 -4.02 -12.33
CA ALA A 110 10.85 -3.64 -13.13
C ALA A 110 11.64 -2.49 -12.51
N ILE A 111 10.96 -1.44 -12.07
CA ILE A 111 11.61 -0.18 -11.66
C ILE A 111 11.22 0.29 -10.25
N GLY A 112 10.35 -0.43 -9.54
CA GLY A 112 9.91 -0.07 -8.19
C GLY A 112 9.08 1.22 -8.12
N ASN A 113 8.62 1.73 -9.27
CA ASN A 113 7.76 2.91 -9.35
C ASN A 113 6.28 2.50 -9.19
N ILE A 114 5.53 3.26 -8.39
CA ILE A 114 4.11 3.02 -8.16
C ILE A 114 3.32 4.03 -8.98
N LYS A 115 3.03 3.67 -10.23
CA LYS A 115 2.10 4.44 -11.08
C LYS A 115 0.66 4.03 -10.77
N ARG A 116 -0.24 4.99 -10.60
CA ARG A 116 -1.66 4.69 -10.32
C ARG A 116 -2.32 4.14 -11.58
N LEU A 117 -3.30 3.26 -11.41
CA LEU A 117 -4.02 2.67 -12.55
C LEU A 117 -4.67 3.74 -13.45
N HIS A 118 -5.23 4.79 -12.87
CA HIS A 118 -5.89 5.84 -13.66
C HIS A 118 -4.90 6.65 -14.51
N GLU A 119 -3.66 6.83 -14.06
CA GLU A 119 -2.61 7.47 -14.85
C GLU A 119 -2.23 6.62 -16.05
N ILE A 120 -2.09 5.30 -15.85
CA ILE A 120 -1.85 4.34 -16.94
C ILE A 120 -2.96 4.43 -18.00
N LEU A 121 -4.22 4.47 -17.56
CA LEU A 121 -5.38 4.51 -18.46
C LEU A 121 -5.59 5.88 -19.13
N ILE A 122 -5.09 6.96 -18.54
CA ILE A 122 -5.07 8.28 -19.19
C ILE A 122 -3.99 8.28 -20.27
N ASP A 123 -2.79 7.79 -19.93
CA ASP A 123 -1.64 7.83 -20.82
C ASP A 123 -1.82 6.95 -22.07
N ASP A 124 -2.57 5.84 -21.96
CA ASP A 124 -2.90 4.98 -23.11
C ASP A 124 -4.18 5.40 -23.86
N GLY A 125 -4.83 6.49 -23.41
CA GLY A 125 -6.04 7.03 -24.02
C GLY A 125 -7.34 6.25 -23.71
N SER A 126 -7.29 5.22 -22.85
CA SER A 126 -8.49 4.44 -22.49
C SER A 126 -9.48 5.21 -21.61
N LEU A 127 -9.03 6.24 -20.89
CA LEU A 127 -9.87 7.15 -20.11
C LEU A 127 -9.43 8.60 -20.30
N SER A 128 -10.40 9.51 -20.34
CA SER A 128 -10.12 10.95 -20.27
C SER A 128 -9.90 11.41 -18.82
N ARG A 129 -9.28 12.57 -18.63
CA ARG A 129 -9.10 13.16 -17.29
C ARG A 129 -10.45 13.46 -16.62
N GLU A 130 -11.43 13.90 -17.40
CA GLU A 130 -12.80 14.20 -16.95
C GLU A 130 -13.49 12.94 -16.43
N GLN A 131 -13.38 11.82 -17.15
CA GLN A 131 -13.91 10.52 -16.73
C GLN A 131 -13.28 10.06 -15.42
N VAL A 132 -11.95 10.19 -15.29
CA VAL A 132 -11.23 9.86 -14.06
C VAL A 132 -11.67 10.75 -12.90
N ASN A 133 -11.81 12.06 -13.12
CA ASN A 133 -12.29 13.00 -12.10
C ASN A 133 -13.70 12.64 -11.62
N ALA A 134 -14.61 12.30 -12.54
CA ALA A 134 -15.97 11.88 -12.20
C ALA A 134 -15.98 10.59 -11.34
N ILE A 135 -15.12 9.61 -11.65
CA ILE A 135 -14.99 8.39 -10.85
C ILE A 135 -14.44 8.72 -9.44
N TRP A 136 -13.44 9.60 -9.36
CA TRP A 136 -12.84 10.00 -8.09
C TRP A 136 -13.80 10.78 -7.21
N ALA A 137 -14.61 11.67 -7.78
CA ALA A 137 -15.63 12.40 -7.03
C ALA A 137 -16.60 11.42 -6.33
N GLU A 138 -17.17 10.47 -7.08
CA GLU A 138 -18.06 9.44 -6.53
C GLU A 138 -17.35 8.56 -5.47
N TYR A 139 -16.09 8.20 -5.71
CA TYR A 139 -15.34 7.38 -4.77
C TYR A 139 -15.03 8.12 -3.46
N ARG A 140 -14.66 9.41 -3.52
CA ARG A 140 -14.44 10.24 -2.33
C ARG A 140 -15.72 10.42 -1.52
N GLU A 141 -16.85 10.63 -2.19
CA GLU A 141 -18.16 10.70 -1.51
C GLU A 141 -18.52 9.37 -0.83
N TYR A 142 -18.24 8.23 -1.48
CA TYR A 142 -18.40 6.91 -0.88
C TYR A 142 -17.51 6.73 0.37
N LEU A 143 -16.25 7.15 0.32
CA LEU A 143 -15.33 7.07 1.46
C LEU A 143 -15.77 7.99 2.60
N HIS A 144 -16.16 9.21 2.30
CA HIS A 144 -16.65 10.18 3.27
C HIS A 144 -17.85 9.64 4.07
N ARG A 145 -18.82 9.02 3.38
CA ARG A 145 -19.98 8.37 4.03
C ARG A 145 -19.61 7.21 4.96
N ARG A 146 -18.41 6.65 4.81
CA ARG A 146 -17.88 5.56 5.65
C ARG A 146 -16.86 6.03 6.69
N GLY A 147 -16.57 7.32 6.76
CA GLY A 147 -15.48 7.85 7.59
C GLY A 147 -14.09 7.38 7.13
N GLU A 148 -13.96 6.89 5.89
CA GLU A 148 -12.70 6.42 5.31
C GLU A 148 -12.00 7.55 4.51
N ARG A 149 -10.69 7.39 4.24
CA ARG A 149 -9.90 8.29 3.38
C ARG A 149 -9.22 7.51 2.26
N PRO A 150 -8.86 8.15 1.13
CA PRO A 150 -8.11 7.51 0.05
C PRO A 150 -6.77 6.94 0.56
N ALA A 151 -6.31 5.88 -0.09
CA ALA A 151 -5.00 5.32 0.21
C ALA A 151 -3.88 6.25 -0.29
N GLU A 152 -2.94 6.56 0.59
CA GLU A 152 -1.77 7.38 0.28
C GLU A 152 -0.49 6.54 0.43
N ALA A 153 0.50 6.79 -0.41
CA ALA A 153 1.81 6.18 -0.20
C ALA A 153 2.40 6.74 1.10
N ARG A 154 2.67 5.88 2.08
CA ARG A 154 3.35 6.27 3.32
C ARG A 154 4.74 5.68 3.31
N THR A 155 5.75 6.53 3.27
CA THR A 155 7.14 6.11 3.44
C THR A 155 7.74 7.00 4.51
N ASP A 156 8.22 6.39 5.60
CA ASP A 156 8.96 7.14 6.62
C ASP A 156 10.23 7.73 5.98
N PRO A 157 10.43 9.06 6.04
CA PRO A 157 11.66 9.71 5.58
C PRO A 157 12.93 9.17 6.24
N ALA A 158 12.85 8.64 7.48
CA ALA A 158 14.00 8.04 8.15
C ALA A 158 14.54 6.79 7.42
N LEU A 159 13.68 6.07 6.70
CA LEU A 159 14.08 4.96 5.84
C LEU A 159 14.75 5.42 4.53
N LEU A 160 14.62 6.70 4.17
CA LEU A 160 15.18 7.30 2.95
C LEU A 160 16.55 7.98 3.17
N LYS A 161 16.91 8.31 4.42
CA LYS A 161 18.22 8.92 4.71
C LYS A 161 19.32 7.89 4.48
N LYS A 162 19.99 7.99 3.32
CA LYS A 162 21.31 7.36 3.11
C LYS A 162 22.25 7.89 4.20
N GLN A 163 22.92 6.99 4.93
CA GLN A 163 24.11 7.41 5.65
C GLN A 163 25.12 7.87 4.58
N GLY A 164 25.53 9.14 4.69
CA GLY A 164 26.71 9.64 3.99
C GLY A 164 27.97 9.00 4.54
#